data_AF-A0A836W5A0-F1
#
_entry.id   AF-A0A836W5A0-F1
#
_cell.length_a   1.000
_cell.length_b   1.000
_cell.length_c   1.000
_cell.angle_alpha   90.00
_cell.angle_beta   90.00
_cell.angle_gamma   90.00
#
_symmetry.space_group_name_H-M   'P 1'
#
loop_
_entity.id
_entity.type
_entity.pdbx_description
1 polymer ?
#
loop_
_entity_poly.entity_id
_entity_poly.type
_entity_poly.pdbx_seq_one_letter_code
_entity_poly.pdbx_strand_id
1 'polypeptide(L)'
;ASDICSSSIIATAIFSSSFTNIFISRALAPAKPLKILVNEEEKMAVAIIEDEQMSLAIGRGGQNLRLASELTGYQIEPIRESEYQSEGEPPKSVSVEDIEELPVKLKNKLLEADVLDVSEIEELGRDGLLELPGVGPKSADKILEVIKAYSNKKDDEEASDETESN
;
A
#
# COMPACT_ATOMS: atom_id res chain seq x y z
N ALA A 1 20.37 19.54 -3.95
CA ALA A 1 18.99 19.66 -4.43
C ALA A 1 18.76 18.44 -5.29
N SER A 2 18.27 17.38 -4.67
CA SER A 2 17.95 16.09 -5.29
C SER A 2 16.60 15.75 -4.72
N ASP A 3 15.60 16.01 -5.56
CA ASP A 3 14.25 16.39 -5.18
C ASP A 3 13.45 15.26 -4.53
N ILE A 4 12.68 15.68 -3.54
CA ILE A 4 11.61 14.97 -2.87
C ILE A 4 10.51 14.74 -3.90
N CYS A 5 10.36 13.52 -4.41
CA CYS A 5 9.16 13.14 -5.16
C CYS A 5 8.91 11.63 -5.09
N SER A 6 8.78 11.09 -3.88
CA SER A 6 8.49 9.66 -3.66
C SER A 6 7.08 9.40 -3.12
N SER A 7 6.14 10.36 -3.20
CA SER A 7 4.83 10.18 -2.56
C SER A 7 3.60 10.75 -3.29
N SER A 8 3.72 11.32 -4.50
CA SER A 8 2.58 12.02 -5.14
C SER A 8 2.08 11.44 -6.47
N ILE A 9 2.72 10.42 -7.04
CA ILE A 9 2.44 10.02 -8.44
C ILE A 9 1.33 8.95 -8.55
N ILE A 10 0.93 8.31 -7.46
CA ILE A 10 0.00 7.16 -7.53
C ILE A 10 -1.47 7.57 -7.78
N ALA A 11 -1.85 8.84 -7.63
CA ALA A 11 -3.26 9.23 -7.48
C ALA A 11 -4.04 9.66 -8.74
N THR A 12 -3.44 9.89 -9.93
CA THR A 12 -4.13 10.68 -10.98
C THR A 12 -4.49 9.96 -12.30
N ALA A 13 -4.27 8.65 -12.45
CA ALA A 13 -4.43 7.97 -13.76
C ALA A 13 -5.56 6.91 -13.81
N ILE A 14 -6.84 7.32 -13.80
CA ILE A 14 -7.98 6.35 -13.82
C ILE A 14 -8.78 6.30 -15.14
N PHE A 15 -8.75 7.30 -16.05
CA PHE A 15 -9.72 7.31 -17.17
C PHE A 15 -9.19 6.93 -18.58
N SER A 16 -7.88 6.92 -18.83
CA SER A 16 -7.28 6.51 -20.14
C SER A 16 -6.62 5.10 -20.10
N SER A 17 -6.48 4.53 -18.90
CA SER A 17 -5.46 3.54 -18.54
C SER A 17 -5.68 2.11 -19.09
N SER A 18 -6.86 1.78 -19.60
CA SER A 18 -7.25 0.38 -19.86
C SER A 18 -6.54 -0.26 -21.07
N PHE A 19 -6.37 0.45 -22.18
CA PHE A 19 -5.71 -0.10 -23.37
C PHE A 19 -4.18 -0.21 -23.17
N THR A 20 -3.57 0.82 -22.60
CA THR A 20 -2.13 0.89 -22.35
C THR A 20 -1.67 -0.20 -21.39
N ASN A 21 -2.41 -0.45 -20.30
CA ASN A 21 -2.14 -1.56 -19.38
C ASN A 21 -2.13 -2.92 -20.08
N ILE A 22 -3.13 -3.16 -20.93
CA ILE A 22 -3.24 -4.41 -21.68
C ILE A 22 -2.07 -4.57 -22.66
N PHE A 23 -1.63 -3.48 -23.29
CA PHE A 23 -0.51 -3.49 -24.22
C PHE A 23 0.82 -3.79 -23.51
N ILE A 24 1.09 -3.15 -22.38
CA ILE A 24 2.28 -3.38 -21.55
C ILE A 24 2.28 -4.80 -20.99
N SER A 25 1.15 -5.29 -20.49
CA SER A 25 0.99 -6.66 -20.01
C SER A 25 1.36 -7.69 -21.08
N ARG A 26 0.93 -7.45 -22.33
CA ARG A 26 1.26 -8.32 -23.47
C ARG A 26 2.72 -8.21 -23.89
N ALA A 27 3.33 -7.03 -23.80
CA ALA A 27 4.73 -6.80 -24.11
C ALA A 27 5.68 -7.52 -23.14
N LEU A 28 5.26 -7.71 -21.88
CA LEU A 28 6.04 -8.41 -20.86
C LEU A 28 5.92 -9.95 -20.90
N ALA A 29 5.07 -10.51 -21.77
CA ALA A 29 4.93 -11.96 -21.94
C ALA A 29 6.31 -12.58 -22.24
N PRO A 30 6.77 -13.59 -21.47
CA PRO A 30 6.00 -14.62 -20.76
C PRO A 30 5.56 -14.33 -19.32
N ALA A 31 6.04 -13.25 -18.69
CA ALA A 31 5.67 -12.91 -17.32
C ALA A 31 4.28 -12.25 -17.26
N LYS A 32 3.52 -12.50 -16.19
CA LYS A 32 2.20 -11.91 -15.98
C LYS A 32 2.26 -10.91 -14.82
N PRO A 33 2.21 -9.60 -15.08
CA PRO A 33 2.13 -8.62 -14.01
C PRO A 33 0.76 -8.68 -13.34
N LEU A 34 0.75 -8.54 -12.02
CA LEU A 34 -0.45 -8.48 -11.18
C LEU A 34 -1.15 -7.13 -11.35
N LYS A 35 -0.36 -6.06 -11.38
CA LYS A 35 -0.83 -4.68 -11.50
C LYS A 35 0.19 -3.87 -12.30
N ILE A 36 -0.31 -2.92 -13.10
CA ILE A 36 0.51 -2.01 -13.88
C ILE A 36 0.03 -0.60 -13.56
N LEU A 37 0.97 0.25 -13.16
CA LEU A 37 0.77 1.67 -12.95
C LEU A 37 1.41 2.40 -14.12
N VAL A 38 0.65 3.22 -14.83
CA VAL A 38 1.15 3.93 -16.02
C VAL A 38 1.08 5.42 -15.75
N ASN A 39 2.21 6.09 -15.96
CA ASN A 39 2.30 7.54 -16.06
C ASN A 39 2.36 7.94 -17.54
N GLU A 40 1.28 8.51 -18.05
CA GLU A 40 1.19 8.94 -19.45
C GLU A 40 2.03 10.20 -19.74
N GLU A 41 2.29 11.04 -18.73
CA GLU A 41 3.05 12.29 -18.89
C GLU A 41 4.54 12.00 -19.11
N GLU A 42 5.09 11.11 -18.28
CA GLU A 42 6.51 10.74 -18.33
C GLU A 42 6.78 9.53 -19.23
N LYS A 43 5.72 8.90 -19.77
CA LYS A 43 5.79 7.61 -20.47
C LYS A 43 6.54 6.56 -19.65
N MET A 44 6.26 6.52 -18.36
CA MET A 44 6.79 5.52 -17.45
C MET A 44 5.70 4.53 -17.07
N ALA A 45 6.09 3.28 -16.84
CA ALA A 45 5.20 2.23 -16.39
C ALA A 45 5.88 1.39 -15.32
N VAL A 46 5.21 1.21 -14.20
CA VAL A 46 5.65 0.34 -13.11
C VAL A 46 4.81 -0.93 -13.16
N ALA A 47 5.47 -2.08 -13.30
CA ALA A 47 4.83 -3.38 -13.36
C ALA A 47 5.12 -4.18 -12.09
N ILE A 48 4.07 -4.51 -11.34
CA ILE A 48 4.17 -5.31 -10.11
C ILE A 48 4.03 -6.78 -10.49
N ILE A 49 5.01 -7.58 -10.09
CA ILE A 49 5.17 -8.97 -10.54
C ILE A 49 5.50 -9.85 -9.33
N GLU A 50 4.95 -11.06 -9.32
CA GLU A 50 5.32 -12.09 -8.35
C GLU A 50 6.84 -12.32 -8.34
N ASP A 51 7.41 -12.53 -7.16
CA ASP A 51 8.85 -12.69 -6.98
C ASP A 51 9.44 -13.83 -7.81
N GLU A 52 8.67 -14.92 -7.97
CA GLU A 52 9.02 -16.09 -8.79
C GLU A 52 9.11 -15.76 -10.29
N GLN A 53 8.30 -14.79 -10.75
CA GLN A 53 8.23 -14.40 -12.16
C GLN A 53 9.13 -13.21 -12.51
N MET A 54 9.79 -12.58 -11.53
CA MET A 54 10.69 -11.44 -11.74
C MET A 54 11.79 -11.75 -12.78
N SER A 55 12.37 -12.95 -12.70
CA SER A 55 13.40 -13.41 -13.65
C SER A 55 12.86 -13.52 -15.08
N LEU A 56 11.61 -13.97 -15.24
CA LEU A 56 10.95 -14.07 -16.55
C LEU A 56 10.64 -12.68 -17.13
N ALA A 57 10.25 -11.74 -16.27
CA ALA A 57 9.92 -10.38 -16.67
C ALA A 57 11.15 -9.61 -17.18
N ILE A 58 12.26 -9.68 -16.44
CA ILE A 58 13.54 -9.08 -16.86
C ILE A 58 14.08 -9.80 -18.10
N GLY A 59 14.01 -11.13 -18.11
CA GLY A 59 14.61 -11.98 -19.14
C GLY A 59 16.13 -12.04 -19.03
N ARG A 60 16.76 -12.87 -19.88
CA ARG A 60 18.23 -13.04 -19.87
C ARG A 60 18.93 -11.71 -20.17
N GLY A 61 19.67 -11.18 -19.19
CA GLY A 61 20.38 -9.92 -19.30
C GLY A 61 19.47 -8.70 -19.52
N GLY A 62 18.21 -8.74 -19.09
CA GLY A 62 17.28 -7.62 -19.25
C GLY A 62 16.69 -7.46 -20.65
N GLN A 63 16.89 -8.43 -21.54
CA GLN A 63 16.46 -8.32 -22.93
C GLN A 63 14.95 -8.23 -23.09
N ASN A 64 14.19 -8.96 -22.26
CA ASN A 64 12.72 -8.94 -22.36
C ASN A 64 12.17 -7.57 -21.98
N LEU A 65 12.63 -7.02 -20.86
CA LEU A 65 12.23 -5.69 -20.39
C LEU A 65 12.62 -4.58 -21.38
N ARG A 66 13.81 -4.68 -22.00
CA ARG A 66 14.25 -3.75 -23.03
C ARG A 66 13.35 -3.80 -24.27
N LEU A 67 13.03 -5.00 -24.76
CA LEU A 67 12.15 -5.19 -25.91
C LEU A 67 10.72 -4.70 -25.62
N ALA A 68 10.21 -4.97 -24.42
CA ALA A 68 8.91 -4.50 -23.98
C ALA A 68 8.85 -2.96 -23.92
N SER A 69 9.93 -2.33 -23.43
CA SER A 69 10.03 -0.87 -23.39
C SER A 69 10.09 -0.26 -24.79
N GLU A 70 10.84 -0.87 -25.70
CA GLU A 70 10.92 -0.42 -27.11
C GLU A 70 9.60 -0.63 -27.87
N LEU A 71 8.91 -1.75 -27.63
CA LEU A 71 7.63 -2.08 -28.26
C LEU A 71 6.51 -1.14 -27.79
N THR A 72 6.49 -0.83 -26.50
CA THR A 72 5.45 0.02 -25.90
C THR A 72 5.74 1.50 -26.06
N GLY A 73 7.02 1.87 -26.15
CA GLY A 73 7.47 3.26 -26.08
C GLY A 73 7.41 3.84 -24.66
N TYR A 74 7.23 2.99 -23.65
CA TYR A 74 7.25 3.36 -22.23
C TYR A 74 8.53 2.83 -21.58
N GLN A 75 9.06 3.56 -20.60
CA GLN A 75 10.07 3.00 -19.70
C GLN A 75 9.38 2.12 -18.67
N ILE A 76 9.65 0.80 -18.74
CA ILE A 76 9.02 -0.18 -17.86
C ILE A 76 9.98 -0.55 -16.73
N GLU A 77 9.54 -0.39 -15.50
CA GLU A 77 10.27 -0.81 -14.30
C GLU A 77 9.50 -1.93 -13.58
N PRO A 78 10.11 -3.13 -13.43
CA PRO A 78 9.49 -4.21 -12.69
C PRO A 78 9.77 -4.06 -11.19
N ILE A 79 8.72 -4.20 -10.38
CA ILE A 79 8.81 -4.22 -8.92
C ILE A 79 8.26 -5.56 -8.43
N ARG A 80 8.90 -6.11 -7.40
CA ARG A 80 8.44 -7.34 -6.75
C ARG A 80 7.16 -7.10 -5.96
N GLU A 81 6.31 -8.12 -5.87
CA GLU A 81 5.11 -8.03 -5.06
C GLU A 81 5.47 -7.78 -3.58
N SER A 82 6.49 -8.47 -3.06
CA SER A 82 6.97 -8.28 -1.70
C SER A 82 7.43 -6.85 -1.43
N GLU A 83 8.15 -6.25 -2.38
CA GLU A 83 8.65 -4.87 -2.33
C GLU A 83 7.49 -3.85 -2.43
N TYR A 84 6.51 -4.11 -3.30
CA TYR A 84 5.30 -3.29 -3.39
C TYR A 84 4.43 -3.39 -2.13
N GLN A 85 4.42 -4.53 -1.43
CA GLN A 85 3.73 -4.67 -0.16
C GLN A 85 4.48 -4.02 1.01
N SER A 86 5.83 -3.99 0.98
CA SER A 86 6.64 -3.35 2.02
C SER A 86 6.72 -1.83 1.86
N GLU A 87 6.80 -1.33 0.62
CA GLU A 87 6.86 0.12 0.32
C GLU A 87 5.48 0.74 0.08
N GLY A 88 4.47 -0.11 -0.15
CA GLY A 88 3.13 0.27 -0.60
C GLY A 88 2.01 -0.40 0.18
N GLU A 89 2.14 -0.52 1.49
CA GLU A 89 0.98 -0.20 2.32
C GLU A 89 0.74 1.34 2.17
N PRO A 90 -0.30 1.84 1.46
CA PRO A 90 -1.21 2.65 2.25
C PRO A 90 -1.56 1.75 3.43
N PRO A 91 -1.42 2.22 4.69
CA PRO A 91 -1.53 1.36 5.88
C PRO A 91 -2.61 0.35 5.57
N LYS A 92 -2.32 -0.96 5.61
CA LYS A 92 -3.37 -1.99 5.60
C LYS A 92 -4.41 -1.35 6.48
N SER A 93 -5.54 -0.93 5.90
CA SER A 93 -6.52 -0.22 6.70
C SER A 93 -6.90 -1.27 7.70
N VAL A 94 -6.31 -1.19 8.89
CA VAL A 94 -6.45 -2.21 9.89
C VAL A 94 -7.89 -1.97 10.27
N SER A 95 -8.77 -2.74 9.64
CA SER A 95 -10.19 -2.61 9.84
C SER A 95 -10.34 -2.68 11.34
N VAL A 96 -11.05 -1.71 11.92
CA VAL A 96 -11.27 -1.64 13.38
C VAL A 96 -11.76 -2.99 13.96
N GLU A 97 -12.32 -3.84 13.08
CA GLU A 97 -12.70 -5.23 13.27
C GLU A 97 -11.56 -6.15 13.75
N ASP A 98 -10.33 -5.99 13.26
CA ASP A 98 -9.17 -6.87 13.53
C ASP A 98 -8.46 -6.56 14.86
N ILE A 99 -8.79 -5.43 15.49
CA ILE A 99 -8.25 -5.04 16.80
C ILE A 99 -8.95 -5.83 17.90
N GLU A 100 -8.51 -7.06 18.17
CA GLU A 100 -9.10 -7.96 19.19
C GLU A 100 -9.24 -7.33 20.60
N GLU A 101 -8.40 -6.35 20.96
CA GLU A 101 -8.45 -5.71 22.29
C GLU A 101 -9.52 -4.61 22.40
N LEU A 102 -10.18 -4.21 21.30
CA LEU A 102 -11.32 -3.29 21.39
C LEU A 102 -12.59 -4.03 21.84
N PRO A 103 -13.30 -3.51 22.86
CA PRO A 103 -14.56 -4.10 23.28
C PRO A 103 -15.60 -4.00 22.15
N VAL A 104 -16.32 -5.09 21.90
CA VAL A 104 -17.34 -5.24 20.83
C VAL A 104 -18.34 -4.07 20.78
N LYS A 105 -18.67 -3.48 21.94
CA LYS A 105 -19.57 -2.32 22.05
C LYS A 105 -19.02 -1.02 21.46
N LEU A 106 -17.69 -0.89 21.35
CA LEU A 106 -17.03 0.27 20.73
C LEU A 106 -16.81 0.02 19.24
N LYS A 107 -16.47 -1.21 18.84
CA LYS A 107 -16.38 -1.61 17.41
C LYS A 107 -17.67 -1.30 16.67
N ASN A 108 -18.82 -1.69 17.22
CA ASN A 108 -20.12 -1.42 16.60
C ASN A 108 -20.43 0.08 16.49
N LYS A 109 -19.91 0.92 17.40
CA LYS A 109 -20.12 2.38 17.34
C LYS A 109 -19.22 3.07 16.33
N LEU A 110 -18.00 2.56 16.15
CA LEU A 110 -17.07 3.05 15.14
C LEU A 110 -17.55 2.67 13.73
N LEU A 111 -18.09 1.46 13.58
CA LEU A 111 -18.77 1.01 12.36
C LEU A 111 -20.00 1.87 12.03
N GLU A 112 -20.79 2.26 13.03
CA GLU A 112 -21.93 3.18 12.83
C GLU A 112 -21.48 4.61 12.45
N ALA A 113 -20.26 4.99 12.83
CA ALA A 113 -19.66 6.28 12.52
C ALA A 113 -18.93 6.32 11.17
N ASP A 114 -18.92 5.21 10.42
CA ASP A 114 -18.17 5.02 9.15
C ASP A 114 -16.66 5.21 9.31
N VAL A 115 -16.15 5.11 10.54
CA VAL A 115 -14.71 5.17 10.81
C VAL A 115 -14.16 3.77 10.69
N LEU A 116 -13.64 3.46 9.51
CA LEU A 116 -13.17 2.13 9.16
C LEU A 116 -11.67 1.95 9.41
N ASP A 117 -10.93 3.04 9.56
CA ASP A 117 -9.48 3.04 9.58
C ASP A 117 -8.87 3.56 10.89
N VAL A 118 -7.73 2.97 11.28
CA VAL A 118 -7.00 3.35 12.50
C VAL A 118 -6.36 4.72 12.37
N SER A 119 -5.87 5.09 11.18
CA SER A 119 -5.24 6.39 10.97
C SER A 119 -6.25 7.52 11.04
N GLU A 120 -7.48 7.29 10.58
CA GLU A 120 -8.58 8.26 10.71
C GLU A 120 -8.91 8.56 12.18
N ILE A 121 -8.84 7.55 13.06
CA ILE A 121 -9.06 7.73 14.50
C ILE A 121 -7.94 8.55 15.16
N GLU A 122 -6.69 8.36 14.73
CA GLU A 122 -5.57 9.16 15.23
C GLU A 122 -5.67 10.62 14.79
N GLU A 123 -6.12 10.88 13.57
CA GLU A 123 -6.31 12.23 13.02
C GLU A 123 -7.48 12.97 13.66
N LEU A 124 -8.62 12.29 13.87
CA LEU A 124 -9.76 12.82 14.62
C LEU A 124 -9.37 13.18 16.05
N GLY A 125 -8.44 12.43 16.64
CA GLY A 125 -7.99 12.62 18.00
C GLY A 125 -9.14 12.53 19.02
N ARG A 126 -8.93 13.11 20.20
CA ARG A 126 -9.94 13.08 21.28
C ARG A 126 -11.19 13.89 20.92
N ASP A 127 -11.00 15.00 20.22
CA ASP A 127 -12.06 15.97 19.95
C ASP A 127 -12.99 15.48 18.84
N GLY A 128 -12.45 14.90 17.75
CA GLY A 128 -13.25 14.29 16.70
C GLY A 128 -14.04 13.07 17.18
N LEU A 129 -13.48 12.28 18.09
CA LEU A 129 -14.19 11.15 18.71
C LEU A 129 -15.36 11.59 19.61
N LEU A 130 -15.34 12.80 20.17
CA LEU A 130 -16.44 13.31 21.00
C LEU A 130 -17.63 13.83 20.19
N GLU A 131 -17.40 14.18 18.93
CA GLU A 131 -18.44 14.58 17.99
C GLU A 131 -19.23 13.38 17.45
N LEU A 132 -18.66 12.17 17.56
CA LEU A 132 -19.30 10.94 17.13
C LEU A 132 -20.45 10.52 18.06
N PRO A 133 -21.61 10.10 17.50
CA PRO A 133 -22.76 9.71 18.29
C PRO A 133 -22.45 8.48 19.16
N GLY A 134 -22.56 8.64 20.47
CA GLY A 134 -22.46 7.52 21.42
C GLY A 134 -21.04 7.21 21.93
N VAL A 135 -20.04 8.01 21.59
CA VAL A 135 -18.69 7.95 22.18
C VAL A 135 -18.57 9.01 23.28
N GLY A 136 -18.41 8.55 24.52
CA GLY A 136 -18.15 9.44 25.66
C GLY A 136 -16.66 9.67 25.88
N PRO A 137 -16.26 10.64 26.73
CA PRO A 137 -14.85 10.95 27.00
C PRO A 137 -14.06 9.74 27.49
N LYS A 138 -14.66 8.92 28.35
CA LYS A 138 -14.06 7.68 28.86
C LYS A 138 -13.91 6.58 27.80
N SER A 139 -14.67 6.64 26.70
CA SER A 139 -14.59 5.70 25.60
C SER A 139 -13.55 6.13 24.59
N ALA A 140 -13.48 7.43 24.27
CA ALA A 140 -12.47 8.00 23.40
C ALA A 140 -11.05 7.78 23.94
N ASP A 141 -10.84 8.03 25.24
CA ASP A 141 -9.53 7.84 25.87
C ASP A 141 -9.05 6.37 25.77
N LYS A 142 -9.97 5.40 25.90
CA LYS A 142 -9.66 3.96 25.78
C LYS A 142 -9.36 3.54 24.35
N ILE A 143 -10.07 4.10 23.36
CA ILE A 143 -9.84 3.80 21.95
C ILE A 143 -8.44 4.27 21.56
N LEU A 144 -8.09 5.51 21.93
CA LEU A 144 -6.75 6.07 21.67
C LEU A 144 -5.65 5.30 22.40
N GLU A 145 -5.88 4.85 23.63
CA GLU A 145 -4.92 4.03 24.38
C GLU A 145 -4.67 2.67 23.73
N VAL A 146 -5.75 2.00 23.28
CA VAL A 146 -5.64 0.73 22.54
C VAL A 146 -4.92 0.97 21.22
N ILE A 147 -5.31 1.96 20.42
CA ILE A 147 -4.66 2.24 19.13
C ILE A 147 -3.16 2.51 19.30
N LYS A 148 -2.78 3.35 20.27
CA LYS A 148 -1.36 3.59 20.58
C LYS A 148 -0.62 2.32 21.00
N ALA A 149 -1.27 1.42 21.73
CA ALA A 149 -0.69 0.13 22.09
C ALA A 149 -0.52 -0.80 20.88
N TYR A 150 -1.42 -0.73 19.90
CA TYR A 150 -1.30 -1.46 18.62
C TYR A 150 -0.17 -0.90 17.75
N SER A 151 -0.05 0.43 17.65
CA SER A 151 1.05 1.05 16.90
C SER A 151 2.41 0.68 17.49
N ASN A 152 2.56 0.71 18.83
CA ASN A 152 3.80 0.29 19.49
C ASN A 152 4.08 -1.22 19.39
N LYS A 153 3.06 -2.08 19.36
CA LYS A 153 3.25 -3.53 19.13
C LYS A 153 3.78 -3.83 17.71
N LYS A 154 3.43 -2.98 16.74
CA LYS A 154 3.92 -3.09 15.36
C LYS A 154 5.42 -2.77 15.27
N ASP A 155 5.92 -1.86 16.12
CA ASP A 155 7.35 -1.52 16.20
C ASP A 155 8.19 -2.62 16.87
N ASP A 156 7.62 -3.41 17.78
CA ASP A 156 8.34 -4.48 18.49
C ASP A 156 8.59 -5.74 17.62
N GLU A 157 7.85 -5.94 16.51
CA GLU A 157 8.12 -7.03 15.55
C GLU A 157 9.20 -6.66 14.50
N GLU A 158 9.58 -5.38 14.36
CA GLU A 158 10.70 -4.95 13.50
C GLU A 158 12.05 -4.90 14.23
N ALA A 159 12.09 -5.19 15.55
CA ALA A 159 13.30 -5.18 16.36
C ALA A 159 13.98 -6.55 16.57
N SER A 160 13.53 -7.61 15.87
CA SER A 160 14.16 -8.94 15.94
C SER A 160 14.50 -9.53 14.57
N ASP A 161 15.43 -8.90 13.85
CA ASP A 161 16.20 -9.61 12.81
C ASP A 161 17.66 -9.11 12.71
N GLU A 162 18.25 -8.75 13.86
CA GLU A 162 19.71 -8.71 14.03
C GLU A 162 20.17 -9.81 14.97
N THR A 163 20.07 -11.08 14.55
CA THR A 163 20.91 -12.13 15.15
C THR A 163 21.36 -13.16 14.10
N GLU A 164 22.69 -13.28 14.01
CA GLU A 164 23.47 -14.44 13.53
C GLU A 164 23.78 -14.54 12.03
N SER A 165 24.85 -13.86 11.61
CA SER A 165 25.84 -14.49 10.72
C SER A 165 27.10 -14.82 11.52
N ASN A 166 27.27 -16.11 11.82
CA ASN A 166 28.56 -16.72 12.15
C ASN A 166 29.32 -17.02 10.86
#